data_AF-A0A8B8MWI2-F1
#
_entry.id   AF-A0A8B8MWI2-F1
#
_cell.length_a   1.000
_cell.length_b   1.000
_cell.length_c   1.000
_cell.angle_alpha   90.00
_cell.angle_beta   90.00
_cell.angle_gamma   90.00
#
_symmetry.space_group_name_H-M   'P 1'
#
loop_
_entity.id
_entity.type
_entity.pdbx_description
1 polymer ?
#
loop_
_entity_poly.entity_id
_entity_poly.type
_entity_poly.pdbx_seq_one_letter_code
_entity_poly.pdbx_strand_id
1 'polypeptide(L)'
;MLQIIDLSSNAFSGTLPASLFASWVAMKANVDFDRLQYQSSWSGLYYEDTISVTLKGLQLELVRILTIFTSIDFSGNRLEGPIPHTLGDLKALYFLNLSHNAISGSIPPVLGNLHQLESLDLSWNYLRGTIPAQLANLDFLSFLNLSNNQLVGSIPASGQFLTFSESSFEGNLGLCGLQLNKSCSITTNGTEEAGDDGDSDDNDFKWFYLGIPIGFVVGFWAFCGPLVFIRSWRFAYYRFWDKVLFRHSRP
;
A
#
# COMPACT_ATOMS: atom_id res chain seq x y z
N MET A 1 -5.99 22.17 -21.49
CA MET A 1 -5.33 22.07 -20.16
C MET A 1 -5.24 20.59 -19.83
N LEU A 2 -4.07 20.10 -19.42
CA LEU A 2 -3.93 18.72 -18.96
C LEU A 2 -4.69 18.56 -17.64
N GLN A 3 -5.64 17.63 -17.60
CA GLN A 3 -6.51 17.41 -16.45
C GLN A 3 -6.33 16.01 -15.88
N ILE A 4 -5.97 15.02 -16.71
CA ILE A 4 -5.77 13.64 -16.32
C ILE A 4 -4.36 13.23 -16.73
N ILE A 5 -3.62 12.59 -15.83
CA ILE A 5 -2.30 12.03 -16.09
C ILE A 5 -2.29 10.60 -15.58
N ASP A 6 -2.10 9.65 -16.49
CA ASP A 6 -1.90 8.24 -16.18
C ASP A 6 -0.59 7.77 -16.79
N LEU A 7 0.38 7.44 -15.92
CA LEU A 7 1.67 6.84 -16.26
C LEU A 7 1.85 5.51 -15.52
N SER A 8 0.74 4.89 -15.10
CA SER A 8 0.76 3.69 -14.26
C SER A 8 1.37 2.48 -14.95
N SER A 9 1.80 1.48 -14.17
CA SER A 9 2.29 0.18 -14.65
C SER A 9 3.41 0.28 -15.70
N ASN A 10 4.38 1.15 -15.42
CA ASN A 10 5.54 1.37 -16.27
C ASN A 10 6.83 1.04 -15.50
N ALA A 11 7.96 1.34 -16.12
CA ALA A 11 9.28 1.08 -15.56
C ALA A 11 9.98 2.39 -15.12
N PHE A 12 9.23 3.48 -14.95
CA PHE A 12 9.78 4.79 -14.59
C PHE A 12 10.48 4.74 -13.23
N SER A 13 11.58 5.48 -13.13
CA SER A 13 12.44 5.48 -11.94
C SER A 13 12.95 6.89 -11.65
N GLY A 14 13.55 7.06 -10.49
CA GLY A 14 13.96 8.37 -9.98
C GLY A 14 12.86 9.03 -9.15
N THR A 15 13.08 10.29 -8.81
CA THR A 15 12.22 11.01 -7.86
C THR A 15 11.07 11.73 -8.56
N LEU A 16 9.98 11.96 -7.83
CA LEU A 16 8.89 12.83 -8.27
C LEU A 16 9.37 14.30 -8.33
N PRO A 17 9.52 14.90 -9.52
CA PRO A 17 10.12 16.23 -9.64
C PRO A 17 9.14 17.31 -9.18
N ALA A 18 9.48 18.03 -8.12
CA ALA A 18 8.66 19.14 -7.58
C ALA A 18 8.34 20.21 -8.65
N SER A 19 9.28 20.47 -9.56
CA SER A 19 9.12 21.42 -10.66
C SER A 19 7.99 21.06 -11.62
N LEU A 20 7.71 19.76 -11.79
CA LEU A 20 6.64 19.29 -12.66
C LEU A 20 5.27 19.70 -12.10
N PHE A 21 5.01 19.40 -10.83
CA PHE A 21 3.77 19.79 -10.15
C PHE A 21 3.61 21.31 -10.07
N ALA A 22 4.73 22.05 -9.96
CA ALA A 22 4.71 23.50 -9.97
C ALA A 22 4.15 24.08 -11.29
N SER A 23 4.31 23.36 -12.42
CA SER A 23 3.88 23.79 -13.75
C SER A 23 2.39 23.49 -14.06
N TRP A 24 1.71 22.69 -13.25
CA TRP A 24 0.33 22.24 -13.53
C TRP A 24 -0.73 23.24 -13.09
N VAL A 25 -0.75 24.40 -13.75
CA VAL A 25 -1.65 25.52 -13.44
C VAL A 25 -3.13 25.11 -13.43
N ALA A 26 -3.53 24.19 -14.31
CA ALA A 26 -4.91 23.69 -14.41
C ALA A 26 -5.41 23.02 -13.12
N MET A 27 -4.52 22.29 -12.44
CA MET A 27 -4.82 21.51 -11.25
C MET A 27 -4.68 22.33 -9.96
N LYS A 28 -4.09 23.54 -10.04
CA LYS A 28 -3.89 24.44 -8.90
C LYS A 28 -5.08 25.36 -8.60
N ALA A 29 -5.98 25.56 -9.57
CA ALA A 29 -7.08 26.50 -9.42
C ALA A 29 -8.02 26.07 -8.28
N ASN A 30 -8.34 27.00 -7.39
CA ASN A 30 -9.49 26.87 -6.48
C ASN A 30 -10.71 26.95 -7.38
N VAL A 31 -11.41 25.85 -7.60
CA VAL A 31 -12.44 25.80 -8.64
C VAL A 31 -13.68 26.57 -8.16
N ASP A 32 -13.69 27.87 -8.44
CA ASP A 32 -14.90 28.68 -8.47
C ASP A 32 -15.50 28.52 -9.88
N PHE A 33 -16.48 27.62 -10.00
CA PHE A 33 -16.99 27.11 -11.28
C PHE A 33 -17.81 28.15 -12.08
N ASP A 34 -18.09 29.33 -11.53
CA ASP A 34 -18.96 30.32 -12.17
C ASP A 34 -18.37 31.01 -13.44
N ARG A 35 -17.10 30.77 -13.78
CA ARG A 35 -16.44 31.49 -14.90
C ARG A 35 -15.85 30.64 -16.02
N LEU A 36 -16.22 29.36 -16.14
CA LEU A 36 -15.88 28.57 -17.32
C LEU A 36 -17.12 28.29 -18.19
N GLN A 37 -17.75 29.36 -18.69
CA GLN A 37 -18.58 29.26 -19.89
C GLN A 37 -17.65 29.02 -21.09
N TYR A 38 -17.41 27.75 -21.41
CA TYR A 38 -16.74 27.37 -22.64
C TYR A 38 -17.73 27.50 -23.81
N GLN A 39 -17.68 28.64 -24.49
CA GLN A 39 -18.41 28.84 -25.74
C GLN A 39 -17.55 28.34 -26.91
N SER A 40 -17.63 27.05 -27.24
CA SER A 40 -17.02 26.53 -28.47
C SER A 40 -18.06 26.30 -29.56
N SER A 41 -18.01 27.18 -30.56
CA SER A 41 -18.57 26.99 -31.89
C SER A 41 -17.57 26.23 -32.77
N TRP A 42 -17.32 24.94 -32.51
CA TRP A 42 -16.51 24.12 -33.41
C TRP A 42 -17.10 22.72 -33.56
N SER A 43 -17.46 22.41 -34.80
CA SER A 43 -17.99 21.15 -35.28
C SER A 43 -16.91 20.05 -35.31
N GLY A 44 -17.18 18.97 -34.59
CA GLY A 44 -16.85 17.60 -34.99
C GLY A 44 -15.38 17.23 -35.17
N LEU A 45 -14.69 16.95 -34.07
CA LEU A 45 -13.57 15.99 -33.95
C LEU A 45 -13.51 15.56 -32.48
N TYR A 46 -14.14 14.42 -32.17
CA TYR A 46 -14.20 13.85 -30.83
C TYR A 46 -13.06 12.85 -30.67
N TYR A 47 -12.23 13.01 -29.64
CA TYR A 47 -11.32 11.96 -29.19
C TYR A 47 -12.15 10.94 -28.38
N GLU A 48 -12.30 9.73 -28.91
CA GLU A 48 -12.93 8.59 -28.24
C GLU A 48 -11.88 7.81 -27.43
N ASP A 49 -11.30 8.44 -26.41
CA ASP A 49 -10.43 7.74 -25.47
C ASP A 49 -11.22 7.37 -24.22
N THR A 50 -11.22 6.08 -23.88
CA THR A 50 -11.72 5.58 -22.59
C THR A 50 -10.55 5.49 -21.61
N ILE A 51 -10.75 6.02 -20.40
CA ILE A 51 -9.77 5.91 -19.32
C ILE A 51 -10.41 5.11 -18.19
N SER A 52 -9.71 4.07 -17.76
CA SER A 52 -10.07 3.35 -16.54
C SER A 52 -9.38 4.01 -15.34
N VAL A 53 -10.14 4.61 -14.44
CA VAL A 53 -9.63 5.15 -13.16
C VAL A 53 -10.26 4.40 -12.00
N THR A 54 -9.48 4.09 -10.98
CA THR A 54 -10.02 3.43 -9.77
C THR A 54 -10.53 4.49 -8.80
N LEU A 55 -11.80 4.86 -8.88
CA LEU A 55 -12.42 5.85 -7.97
C LEU A 55 -13.20 5.12 -6.88
N LYS A 56 -12.98 5.49 -5.61
CA LYS A 56 -13.71 4.90 -4.47
C LYS A 56 -13.51 3.38 -4.34
N GLY A 57 -12.35 2.88 -4.78
CA GLY A 57 -12.09 1.43 -4.87
C GLY A 57 -12.84 0.71 -5.99
N LEU A 58 -13.57 1.43 -6.84
CA LEU A 58 -14.26 0.91 -8.02
C LEU A 58 -13.47 1.29 -9.26
N GLN A 59 -13.18 0.32 -10.13
CA GLN A 59 -12.64 0.61 -11.45
C GLN A 59 -13.75 1.23 -12.31
N LEU A 60 -13.66 2.53 -12.55
CA LEU A 60 -14.59 3.29 -13.37
C LEU A 60 -13.99 3.47 -14.76
N GLU A 61 -14.71 3.00 -15.78
CA GLU A 61 -14.43 3.32 -17.17
C GLU A 61 -15.17 4.63 -17.52
N LEU A 62 -14.43 5.73 -17.58
CA LEU A 62 -15.00 7.05 -17.84
C LEU A 62 -15.19 7.23 -19.35
N VAL A 63 -16.36 6.82 -19.84
CA VAL A 63 -16.80 7.12 -21.21
C VAL A 63 -17.51 8.48 -21.18
N ARG A 64 -16.90 9.50 -21.82
CA ARG A 64 -17.44 10.88 -22.06
C ARG A 64 -17.14 11.92 -20.94
N ILE A 65 -16.11 12.75 -21.15
CA ILE A 65 -15.65 13.81 -20.24
C ILE A 65 -16.50 15.08 -20.40
N LEU A 66 -17.34 15.41 -19.41
CA LEU A 66 -17.97 16.73 -19.29
C LEU A 66 -18.04 17.27 -17.83
N THR A 67 -17.12 16.82 -16.99
CA THR A 67 -16.84 17.43 -15.69
C THR A 67 -15.33 17.53 -15.53
N ILE A 68 -14.87 18.64 -14.95
CA ILE A 68 -13.44 18.98 -14.78
C ILE A 68 -12.84 18.03 -13.72
N PHE A 69 -12.66 16.76 -14.08
CA PHE A 69 -12.06 15.74 -13.24
C PHE A 69 -10.55 15.83 -13.39
N THR A 70 -9.83 16.04 -12.28
CA THR A 70 -8.37 15.99 -12.30
C THR A 70 -7.80 14.82 -11.51
N SER A 71 -6.94 14.04 -12.17
CA SER A 71 -6.40 12.81 -11.63
C SER A 71 -4.94 12.60 -11.99
N ILE A 72 -4.21 11.98 -11.07
CA ILE A 72 -2.82 11.57 -11.24
C ILE A 72 -2.73 10.10 -10.84
N ASP A 73 -2.37 9.24 -11.79
CA ASP A 73 -1.99 7.86 -11.55
C ASP A 73 -0.53 7.63 -11.96
N PHE A 74 0.34 7.42 -10.97
CA PHE A 74 1.73 7.04 -11.15
C PHE A 74 2.03 5.66 -10.54
N SER A 75 1.00 4.85 -10.30
CA SER A 75 1.15 3.57 -9.63
C SER A 75 1.94 2.54 -10.43
N GLY A 76 2.46 1.50 -9.78
CA GLY A 76 3.10 0.37 -10.46
C GLY A 76 4.36 0.77 -11.23
N ASN A 77 5.22 1.58 -10.62
CA ASN A 77 6.49 2.04 -11.20
C ASN A 77 7.66 1.75 -10.22
N ARG A 78 8.83 2.33 -10.47
CA ARG A 78 10.02 2.26 -9.60
C ARG A 78 10.41 3.66 -9.10
N LEU A 79 9.43 4.53 -8.88
CA LEU A 79 9.65 5.89 -8.40
C LEU A 79 10.14 5.84 -6.94
N GLU A 80 11.08 6.72 -6.61
CA GLU A 80 11.76 6.73 -5.31
C GLU A 80 11.80 8.14 -4.69
N GLY A 81 12.39 8.25 -3.49
CA GLY A 81 12.48 9.51 -2.76
C GLY A 81 11.15 9.96 -2.14
N PRO A 82 11.07 11.19 -1.59
CA PRO A 82 9.91 11.68 -0.87
C PRO A 82 8.81 12.19 -1.79
N ILE A 83 7.57 12.19 -1.27
CA ILE A 83 6.45 12.91 -1.89
C ILE A 83 6.76 14.43 -1.81
N PRO A 84 6.80 15.16 -2.93
CA PRO A 84 7.13 16.57 -2.92
C PRO A 84 5.99 17.40 -2.33
N HIS A 85 6.31 18.39 -1.50
CA HIS A 85 5.33 19.27 -0.87
C HIS A 85 4.49 20.07 -1.87
N THR A 86 5.04 20.34 -3.07
CA THR A 86 4.34 21.03 -4.17
C THR A 86 3.10 20.29 -4.64
N LEU A 87 2.96 19.00 -4.33
CA LEU A 87 1.75 18.25 -4.64
C LEU A 87 0.52 18.80 -3.88
N GLY A 88 0.72 19.40 -2.71
CA GLY A 88 -0.32 20.07 -1.93
C GLY A 88 -0.86 21.36 -2.58
N ASP A 89 -0.25 21.85 -3.66
CA ASP A 89 -0.73 23.01 -4.40
C ASP A 89 -1.88 22.66 -5.37
N LEU A 90 -2.08 21.37 -5.67
CA LEU A 90 -3.01 20.88 -6.69
C LEU A 90 -4.45 20.79 -6.17
N LYS A 91 -5.01 21.92 -5.74
CA LYS A 91 -6.30 21.99 -5.01
C LYS A 91 -7.51 21.43 -5.76
N ALA A 92 -7.44 21.32 -7.09
CA ALA A 92 -8.50 20.73 -7.91
C ALA A 92 -8.41 19.19 -8.04
N LEU A 93 -7.42 18.56 -7.40
CA LEU A 93 -7.14 17.12 -7.53
C LEU A 93 -8.22 16.27 -6.85
N TYR A 94 -8.81 15.35 -7.62
CA TYR A 94 -9.81 14.39 -7.14
C TYR A 94 -9.21 13.01 -6.83
N PHE A 95 -8.21 12.60 -7.60
CA PHE A 95 -7.62 11.28 -7.50
C PHE A 95 -6.09 11.35 -7.52
N LEU A 96 -5.46 10.72 -6.53
CA LEU A 96 -4.03 10.54 -6.45
C LEU A 96 -3.69 9.08 -6.16
N ASN A 97 -3.00 8.44 -7.08
CA ASN A 97 -2.49 7.09 -6.90
C ASN A 97 -0.98 7.05 -7.13
N LEU A 98 -0.24 6.77 -6.06
CA LEU A 98 1.21 6.60 -6.06
C LEU A 98 1.61 5.18 -5.60
N SER A 99 0.64 4.26 -5.56
CA SER A 99 0.84 2.91 -5.03
C SER A 99 1.86 2.08 -5.82
N HIS A 100 2.37 1.01 -5.22
CA HIS A 100 3.30 0.08 -5.88
C HIS A 100 4.52 0.80 -6.49
N ASN A 101 5.25 1.53 -5.64
CA ASN A 101 6.48 2.23 -5.97
C ASN A 101 7.53 2.01 -4.86
N ALA A 102 8.65 2.73 -4.94
CA ALA A 102 9.70 2.77 -3.90
C ALA A 102 9.75 4.12 -3.17
N ILE A 103 8.61 4.83 -3.06
CA ILE A 103 8.54 6.15 -2.44
C ILE A 103 8.84 6.02 -0.94
N SER A 104 9.66 6.92 -0.41
CA SER A 104 10.18 6.89 0.96
C SER A 104 9.92 8.22 1.67
N GLY A 105 10.39 8.37 2.91
CA GLY A 105 10.14 9.57 3.72
C GLY A 105 8.73 9.60 4.30
N SER A 106 8.30 10.75 4.81
CA SER A 106 6.99 10.91 5.46
C SER A 106 5.90 11.39 4.51
N ILE A 107 4.65 11.07 4.82
CA ILE A 107 3.49 11.68 4.16
C ILE A 107 3.49 13.19 4.48
N PRO A 108 3.57 14.09 3.48
CA PRO A 108 3.59 15.52 3.72
C PRO A 108 2.25 16.03 4.27
N PRO A 109 2.23 16.79 5.38
CA PRO A 109 0.99 17.37 5.93
C PRO A 109 0.23 18.26 4.94
N VAL A 110 0.93 18.86 3.97
CA VAL A 110 0.36 19.71 2.91
C VAL A 110 -0.63 18.99 2.00
N LEU A 111 -0.63 17.65 1.98
CA LEU A 111 -1.67 16.88 1.28
C LEU A 111 -3.06 17.12 1.89
N GLY A 112 -3.14 17.56 3.14
CA GLY A 112 -4.40 17.98 3.77
C GLY A 112 -5.03 19.24 3.17
N ASN A 113 -4.33 19.95 2.26
CA ASN A 113 -4.86 21.11 1.55
C ASN A 113 -5.69 20.74 0.30
N LEU A 114 -5.70 19.45 -0.09
CA LEU A 114 -6.36 18.95 -1.29
C LEU A 114 -7.85 18.72 -1.05
N HIS A 115 -8.59 19.78 -0.74
CA HIS A 115 -9.99 19.68 -0.29
C HIS A 115 -10.97 19.06 -1.30
N GLN A 116 -10.61 18.87 -2.57
CA GLN A 116 -11.43 18.15 -3.57
C GLN A 116 -11.07 16.66 -3.67
N LEU A 117 -10.07 16.18 -2.93
CA LEU A 117 -9.55 14.83 -3.07
C LEU A 117 -10.57 13.80 -2.57
N GLU A 118 -10.97 12.89 -3.46
CA GLU A 118 -11.92 11.82 -3.17
C GLU A 118 -11.25 10.46 -2.94
N SER A 119 -10.04 10.28 -3.46
CA SER A 119 -9.34 9.00 -3.45
C SER A 119 -7.82 9.21 -3.35
N LEU A 120 -7.22 8.59 -2.34
CA LEU A 120 -5.79 8.61 -2.07
C LEU A 120 -5.27 7.18 -1.89
N ASP A 121 -4.42 6.73 -2.82
CA ASP A 121 -3.69 5.46 -2.68
C ASP A 121 -2.19 5.70 -2.62
N LEU A 122 -1.60 5.40 -1.46
CA LEU A 122 -0.16 5.43 -1.20
C LEU A 122 0.37 4.05 -0.79
N SER A 123 -0.42 2.99 -0.99
CA SER A 123 -0.08 1.65 -0.54
C SER A 123 1.14 1.08 -1.26
N TRP A 124 1.77 0.05 -0.67
CA TRP A 124 2.93 -0.63 -1.28
C TRP A 124 4.08 0.34 -1.63
N ASN A 125 4.57 1.03 -0.60
CA ASN A 125 5.71 1.95 -0.66
C ASN A 125 6.59 1.78 0.60
N TYR A 126 7.59 2.65 0.77
CA TYR A 126 8.48 2.70 1.93
C TYR A 126 8.24 3.95 2.79
N LEU A 127 6.99 4.44 2.86
CA LEU A 127 6.65 5.64 3.64
C LEU A 127 6.81 5.36 5.14
N ARG A 128 7.36 6.34 5.87
CA ARG A 128 7.69 6.28 7.31
C ARG A 128 7.05 7.43 8.08
N GLY A 129 7.13 7.35 9.42
CA GLY A 129 6.62 8.40 10.30
C GLY A 129 5.11 8.28 10.53
N THR A 130 4.52 9.34 11.07
CA THR A 130 3.09 9.35 11.45
C THR A 130 2.20 9.76 10.29
N ILE A 131 0.94 9.29 10.31
CA ILE A 131 -0.11 9.81 9.44
C ILE A 131 -0.42 11.26 9.87
N PRO A 132 -0.28 12.27 9.00
CA PRO A 132 -0.58 13.66 9.37
C PRO A 132 -2.06 13.84 9.72
N ALA A 133 -2.35 14.45 10.86
CA ALA A 133 -3.74 14.74 11.28
C ALA A 133 -4.47 15.65 10.28
N GLN A 134 -3.74 16.44 9.48
CA GLN A 134 -4.26 17.30 8.42
C GLN A 134 -5.01 16.52 7.34
N LEU A 135 -4.69 15.23 7.13
CA LEU A 135 -5.45 14.40 6.20
C LEU A 135 -6.90 14.18 6.67
N ALA A 136 -7.17 14.30 7.97
CA ALA A 136 -8.53 14.21 8.50
C ALA A 136 -9.41 15.42 8.12
N ASN A 137 -8.82 16.49 7.58
CA ASN A 137 -9.53 17.68 7.07
C ASN A 137 -10.01 17.53 5.62
N LEU A 138 -9.81 16.36 5.01
CA LEU A 138 -10.25 16.09 3.64
C LEU A 138 -11.71 15.64 3.66
N ASP A 139 -12.62 16.60 3.47
CA ASP A 139 -14.08 16.39 3.61
C ASP A 139 -14.73 15.53 2.51
N PHE A 140 -14.00 15.17 1.45
CA PHE A 140 -14.52 14.37 0.35
C PHE A 140 -13.78 13.03 0.16
N LEU A 141 -12.77 12.74 0.97
CA LEU A 141 -11.93 11.54 0.88
C LEU A 141 -12.70 10.24 1.20
N SER A 142 -13.30 9.66 0.17
CA SER A 142 -14.06 8.42 0.27
C SER A 142 -13.22 7.14 0.20
N PHE A 143 -12.00 7.22 -0.32
CA PHE A 143 -11.08 6.08 -0.38
C PHE A 143 -9.69 6.47 0.07
N LEU A 144 -9.15 5.67 0.98
CA LEU A 144 -7.80 5.81 1.50
C LEU A 144 -7.17 4.43 1.55
N ASN A 145 -5.97 4.28 0.99
CA ASN A 145 -5.17 3.08 1.18
C ASN A 145 -3.73 3.47 1.48
N LEU A 146 -3.30 3.17 2.71
CA LEU A 146 -1.95 3.40 3.23
C LEU A 146 -1.24 2.08 3.56
N SER A 147 -1.84 0.94 3.19
CA SER A 147 -1.36 -0.38 3.55
C SER A 147 0.05 -0.66 2.99
N ASN A 148 0.76 -1.60 3.59
CA ASN A 148 2.07 -2.05 3.13
C ASN A 148 3.09 -0.89 3.04
N ASN A 149 3.25 -0.18 4.15
CA ASN A 149 4.25 0.87 4.35
C ASN A 149 4.96 0.66 5.70
N GLN A 150 5.75 1.64 6.15
CA GLN A 150 6.51 1.64 7.41
C GLN A 150 6.00 2.76 8.34
N LEU A 151 4.69 3.05 8.31
CA LEU A 151 4.07 4.10 9.12
C LEU A 151 3.97 3.69 10.60
N VAL A 152 4.03 4.69 11.48
CA VAL A 152 4.05 4.50 12.93
C VAL A 152 3.09 5.46 13.64
N GLY A 153 2.71 5.14 14.87
CA GLY A 153 1.90 6.01 15.73
C GLY A 153 0.39 5.83 15.54
N SER A 154 -0.37 6.74 16.13
CA SER A 154 -1.84 6.66 16.16
C SER A 154 -2.47 7.04 14.82
N ILE A 155 -3.40 6.23 14.33
CA ILE A 155 -4.29 6.59 13.23
C ILE A 155 -5.20 7.74 13.70
N PRO A 156 -5.39 8.81 12.90
CA PRO A 156 -6.32 9.88 13.23
C PRO A 156 -7.72 9.35 13.54
N ALA A 157 -8.27 9.72 14.69
CA ALA A 157 -9.59 9.26 15.14
C ALA A 157 -10.70 10.32 14.88
N SER A 158 -10.57 11.07 13.78
CA SER A 158 -11.47 12.18 13.44
C SER A 158 -11.80 12.21 11.95
N GLY A 159 -12.91 12.86 11.60
CA GLY A 159 -13.34 13.01 10.21
C GLY A 159 -13.62 11.65 9.55
N GLN A 160 -13.22 11.52 8.29
CA GLN A 160 -13.47 10.32 7.48
C GLN A 160 -12.57 9.15 7.84
N PHE A 161 -11.50 9.36 8.63
CA PHE A 161 -10.62 8.28 9.08
C PHE A 161 -11.33 7.22 9.94
N LEU A 162 -12.44 7.58 10.59
CA LEU A 162 -13.27 6.63 11.34
C LEU A 162 -14.05 5.66 10.44
N THR A 163 -14.17 5.96 9.13
CA THR A 163 -14.95 5.16 8.17
C THR A 163 -14.10 4.18 7.36
N PHE A 164 -12.78 4.31 7.37
CA PHE A 164 -11.89 3.43 6.62
C PHE A 164 -11.70 2.10 7.34
N SER A 165 -11.60 1.02 6.56
CA SER A 165 -11.40 -0.34 7.04
C SER A 165 -9.97 -0.59 7.50
N GLU A 166 -9.79 -1.64 8.31
CA GLU A 166 -8.49 -2.16 8.74
C GLU A 166 -7.51 -2.39 7.57
N SER A 167 -8.02 -2.90 6.44
CA SER A 167 -7.24 -3.15 5.22
C SER A 167 -6.56 -1.90 4.66
N SER A 168 -7.08 -0.70 4.95
CA SER A 168 -6.48 0.57 4.54
C SER A 168 -5.16 0.86 5.26
N PHE A 169 -4.90 0.20 6.39
CA PHE A 169 -3.77 0.45 7.28
C PHE A 169 -2.88 -0.79 7.50
N GLU A 170 -3.30 -1.97 7.01
CA GLU A 170 -2.59 -3.24 7.15
C GLU A 170 -1.13 -3.17 6.66
N GLY A 171 -0.24 -4.02 7.21
CA GLY A 171 1.16 -4.08 6.79
C GLY A 171 2.03 -2.97 7.37
N ASN A 172 1.47 -2.04 8.15
CA ASN A 172 2.21 -1.03 8.91
C ASN A 172 2.37 -1.46 10.38
N LEU A 173 3.48 -2.12 10.71
CA LEU A 173 3.70 -2.71 12.05
C LEU A 173 3.64 -1.70 13.21
N GLY A 174 4.01 -0.45 12.97
CA GLY A 174 4.07 0.59 13.99
C GLY A 174 2.78 1.39 14.18
N LEU A 175 1.76 1.18 13.34
CA LEU A 175 0.46 1.84 13.51
C LEU A 175 -0.30 1.23 14.69
N CYS A 176 -1.12 2.07 15.32
CA CYS A 176 -2.06 1.73 16.38
C CYS A 176 -3.29 2.64 16.27
N GLY A 177 -4.41 2.28 16.91
CA GLY A 177 -5.66 3.03 16.85
C GLY A 177 -6.89 2.14 16.77
N LEU A 178 -8.06 2.77 16.81
CA LEU A 178 -9.37 2.09 16.81
C LEU A 178 -9.57 1.20 15.58
N GLN A 179 -9.11 1.65 14.41
CA GLN A 179 -9.28 0.96 13.12
C GLN A 179 -8.52 -0.37 13.06
N LEU A 180 -7.44 -0.51 13.83
CA LEU A 180 -6.62 -1.72 13.92
C LEU A 180 -6.88 -2.53 15.20
N ASN A 181 -7.85 -2.10 16.02
CA ASN A 181 -8.09 -2.63 17.36
C ASN A 181 -6.80 -2.80 18.20
N LYS A 182 -5.87 -1.83 18.08
CA LYS A 182 -4.54 -1.88 18.70
C LYS A 182 -4.35 -0.66 19.58
N SER A 183 -4.07 -0.88 20.86
CA SER A 183 -3.82 0.21 21.81
C SER A 183 -2.52 0.94 21.46
N CYS A 184 -2.56 2.27 21.53
CA CYS A 184 -1.37 3.09 21.37
C CYS A 184 -0.69 3.25 22.73
N SER A 185 0.37 2.48 23.00
CA SER A 185 1.18 2.67 24.20
C SER A 185 2.03 3.94 24.05
N ILE A 186 1.82 4.90 24.95
CA ILE A 186 2.67 6.08 25.06
C ILE A 186 3.97 5.65 25.73
N THR A 187 4.96 5.22 24.96
CA THR A 187 6.32 5.06 25.49
C THR A 187 6.93 6.45 25.63
N THR A 188 6.80 7.05 26.82
CA THR A 188 7.65 8.16 27.21
C THR A 188 9.06 7.61 27.41
N ASN A 189 10.02 8.06 26.60
CA ASN A 189 11.42 7.73 26.81
C ASN A 189 11.90 8.37 28.11
N GLY A 190 12.21 7.55 29.11
CA GLY A 190 12.89 7.95 30.33
C GLY A 190 13.05 6.78 31.29
N THR A 191 14.29 6.30 31.40
CA THR A 191 14.84 5.38 32.41
C THR A 191 14.37 3.92 32.39
N GLU A 192 15.37 3.05 32.29
CA GLU A 192 15.33 1.65 32.73
C GLU A 192 14.69 1.56 34.11
N GLU A 193 13.66 0.74 34.26
CA GLU A 193 13.42 -0.04 35.48
C GLU A 193 12.44 -1.18 35.16
N ALA A 194 12.78 -2.36 35.68
CA ALA A 194 12.03 -3.58 35.54
C ALA A 194 10.76 -3.56 36.41
N GLY A 195 9.66 -4.06 35.85
CA GLY A 195 8.40 -4.43 36.51
C GLY A 195 7.47 -4.88 35.39
N ASP A 196 7.35 -6.18 35.12
CA ASP A 196 6.50 -7.13 35.86
C ASP A 196 5.13 -6.53 36.18
N ASP A 197 4.16 -6.76 35.31
CA ASP A 197 2.92 -7.39 35.73
C ASP A 197 2.12 -7.88 34.51
N GLY A 198 1.58 -9.09 34.65
CA GLY A 198 1.08 -9.93 33.58
C GLY A 198 -0.26 -9.53 32.99
N ASP A 199 -0.48 -9.99 31.76
CA ASP A 199 -1.80 -10.46 31.38
C ASP A 199 -1.70 -11.76 30.57
N SER A 200 -2.60 -12.65 30.92
CA SER A 200 -2.75 -14.05 30.55
C SER A 200 -3.11 -14.24 29.07
N ASP A 201 -2.38 -15.12 28.40
CA ASP A 201 -2.70 -15.89 27.16
C ASP A 201 -1.51 -16.07 26.20
N ASP A 202 -0.30 -15.85 26.69
CA ASP A 202 0.94 -15.95 25.89
C ASP A 202 1.57 -17.36 25.86
N ASN A 203 1.05 -18.28 26.69
CA ASN A 203 1.64 -19.62 26.83
C ASN A 203 1.23 -20.56 25.69
N ASP A 204 -0.03 -20.53 25.24
CA ASP A 204 -0.49 -21.47 24.21
C ASP A 204 0.19 -21.22 22.86
N PHE A 205 0.40 -19.96 22.48
CA PHE A 205 1.05 -19.63 21.21
C PHE A 205 2.56 -19.91 21.22
N LYS A 206 3.22 -19.75 22.38
CA LYS A 206 4.64 -20.10 22.56
C LYS A 206 4.89 -21.61 22.48
N TRP A 207 4.02 -22.44 23.07
CA TRP A 207 4.15 -23.90 22.98
C TRP A 207 4.01 -24.42 21.54
N PHE A 208 3.15 -23.81 20.73
CA PHE A 208 3.01 -24.17 19.30
C PHE A 208 4.27 -23.85 18.49
N TYR A 209 4.85 -22.66 18.66
CA TYR A 209 6.06 -22.26 17.92
C TYR A 209 7.32 -22.99 18.37
N LEU A 210 7.38 -23.47 19.63
CA LEU A 210 8.44 -24.37 20.11
C LEU A 210 8.29 -25.81 19.58
N GLY A 211 7.06 -26.28 19.34
CA GLY A 211 6.78 -27.64 18.87
C GLY A 211 7.11 -27.89 17.40
N ILE A 212 6.87 -26.90 16.52
CA ILE A 212 7.12 -27.01 15.07
C ILE A 212 8.58 -27.38 14.72
N PRO A 213 9.61 -26.68 15.24
CA PRO A 213 11.00 -27.00 14.92
C PRO A 213 11.44 -28.36 15.49
N ILE A 214 10.96 -28.74 16.68
CA ILE A 214 11.29 -30.03 17.30
C ILE A 214 10.66 -31.17 16.50
N GLY A 215 9.41 -31.02 16.04
CA GLY A 215 8.72 -32.01 15.22
C GLY A 215 9.40 -32.25 13.88
N PHE A 216 9.89 -31.19 13.22
CA PHE A 216 10.65 -31.32 11.97
C PHE A 216 11.99 -32.04 12.18
N VAL A 217 12.72 -31.72 13.25
CA VAL A 217 14.00 -32.37 13.55
C VAL A 217 13.77 -33.85 13.85
N VAL A 218 12.83 -34.19 14.73
CA VAL A 218 12.57 -35.59 15.10
C VAL A 218 12.03 -36.39 13.90
N GLY A 219 11.09 -35.83 13.14
CA GLY A 219 10.52 -36.49 11.96
C GLY A 219 11.55 -36.72 10.85
N PHE A 220 12.39 -35.71 10.58
CA PHE A 220 13.45 -35.80 9.58
C PHE A 220 14.50 -36.84 9.97
N TRP A 221 14.93 -36.87 11.25
CA TRP A 221 15.94 -37.83 11.71
C TRP A 221 15.40 -39.24 11.89
N ALA A 222 14.12 -39.43 12.24
CA ALA A 222 13.52 -40.76 12.34
C ALA A 222 13.40 -41.45 10.97
N PHE A 223 13.13 -40.68 9.91
CA PHE A 223 12.90 -41.26 8.58
C PHE A 223 14.15 -41.22 7.69
N CYS A 224 14.86 -40.09 7.65
CA CYS A 224 16.04 -39.92 6.80
C CYS A 224 17.35 -40.33 7.50
N GLY A 225 17.41 -40.23 8.83
CA GLY A 225 18.60 -40.59 9.61
C GLY A 225 19.08 -42.03 9.38
N PRO A 226 18.20 -43.06 9.43
CA PRO A 226 18.58 -44.43 9.15
C PRO A 226 19.14 -44.62 7.72
N LEU A 227 18.65 -43.88 6.73
CA LEU A 227 19.12 -43.94 5.34
C LEU A 227 20.51 -43.34 5.16
N VAL A 228 20.89 -42.34 5.98
CA VAL A 228 22.21 -41.69 5.91
C VAL A 228 23.27 -42.52 6.63
N PHE A 229 22.96 -43.08 7.79
CA PHE A 229 23.95 -43.74 8.65
C PHE A 229 24.04 -45.27 8.47
N ILE A 230 22.97 -45.94 8.03
CA ILE A 230 22.96 -47.40 7.87
C ILE A 230 23.18 -47.77 6.40
N ARG A 231 24.42 -48.16 6.09
CA ARG A 231 24.89 -48.49 4.73
C ARG A 231 24.03 -49.56 4.03
N SER A 232 23.49 -50.52 4.79
CA SER A 232 22.63 -51.59 4.29
C SER A 232 21.23 -51.12 3.86
N TRP A 233 20.65 -50.17 4.60
CA TRP A 233 19.31 -49.64 4.30
C TRP A 233 19.33 -48.73 3.08
N ARG A 234 20.37 -47.93 2.94
CA ARG A 234 20.64 -47.13 1.74
C ARG A 234 20.67 -47.99 0.48
N PHE A 235 21.38 -49.12 0.54
CA PHE A 235 21.49 -50.04 -0.60
C PHE A 235 20.15 -50.72 -0.94
N ALA A 236 19.37 -51.08 0.08
CA ALA A 236 18.04 -51.66 -0.11
C ALA A 236 17.04 -50.65 -0.70
N TYR A 237 17.07 -49.40 -0.24
CA TYR A 237 16.21 -48.32 -0.73
C TYR A 237 16.48 -47.98 -2.21
N TYR A 238 17.75 -47.78 -2.60
CA TYR A 238 18.08 -47.53 -4.01
C TYR A 238 17.75 -48.73 -4.91
N ARG A 239 17.96 -49.96 -4.43
CA ARG A 239 17.60 -51.17 -5.18
C ARG A 239 16.08 -51.34 -5.35
N PHE A 240 15.31 -50.90 -4.37
CA PHE A 240 13.85 -50.87 -4.47
C PHE A 240 13.39 -49.85 -5.52
N TRP A 241 13.91 -48.62 -5.47
CA TRP A 241 13.56 -47.58 -6.43
C TRP A 241 14.04 -47.88 -7.85
N ASP A 242 15.21 -48.49 -8.03
CA ASP A 242 15.64 -49.02 -9.33
C ASP A 242 14.61 -50.02 -9.86
N LYS A 243 14.15 -50.98 -9.04
CA LYS A 243 13.13 -51.94 -9.47
C LYS A 243 11.80 -51.28 -9.84
N VAL A 244 11.42 -50.20 -9.17
CA VAL A 244 10.18 -49.45 -9.45
C VAL A 244 10.32 -48.63 -10.73
N LEU A 245 11.41 -47.88 -10.89
CA LEU A 245 11.69 -47.03 -12.06
C LEU A 245 11.88 -47.86 -13.34
N PHE A 246 12.57 -49.01 -13.26
CA PHE A 246 12.75 -49.91 -14.40
C PHE A 246 11.51 -50.76 -14.73
N ARG A 247 10.47 -50.78 -13.88
CA ARG A 247 9.18 -51.42 -14.19
C ARG A 247 8.28 -50.56 -15.09
N HIS A 248 8.59 -49.27 -15.22
CA HIS A 248 7.89 -48.34 -16.13
C HIS A 248 8.69 -47.95 -17.37
N SER A 249 9.90 -48.49 -17.55
CA SER A 249 10.80 -48.16 -18.67
C SER A 249 11.11 -49.35 -19.59
N ARG A 250 10.25 -50.37 -19.64
CA ARG A 250 10.29 -51.35 -20.74
C ARG A 250 9.19 -51.01 -21.75
N PRO A 251 9.50 -50.86 -23.05
CA PRO A 251 8.49 -50.72 -24.09
C PRO A 251 7.62 -51.97 -24.22
#